data_AF-Q04PZ4-F1
#
_entry.id   AF-Q04PZ4-F1
#
_cell.length_a   1.000
_cell.length_b   1.000
_cell.length_c   1.000
_cell.angle_alpha   90.00
_cell.angle_beta   90.00
_cell.angle_gamma   90.00
#
_symmetry.space_group_name_H-M   'P 1'
#
loop_
_entity.id
_entity.type
_entity.pdbx_description
1 polymer ?
#
loop_
_entity_poly.entity_id
_entity_poly.type
_entity_poly.pdbx_seq_one_letter_code
_entity_poly.pdbx_strand_id
1 'polypeptide(L)'
;MCTAIIYRNPDRKIFGIRFNRDESVKRKPSSVPTRLGNGPTFTIAPLDGDYGGTWIGVNSSKEIFCLLNFYKATLKLLRNPTSRGLLVRSCLLNEVKPESLKSEDLENFYPFKLLRISLEKTEVFIWDGKNFTTTSYTDTFQILGSSFTQGANAQISREVMFQENYALGFLPDVDGFLKLSKNFLTSHLPEKGALSPCMHRRDAHTVSKTEIVLQENKYTITYQEGQPCESSEPGIFNLTLTNFHRTNEL
;
A
#
# COMPACT_ATOMS: atom_id res chain seq x y z
N MET A 1 8.12 2.22 7.17
CA MET A 1 8.95 1.30 6.36
C MET A 1 7.99 0.23 5.89
N CYS A 2 8.00 -0.23 4.64
CA CYS A 2 6.91 -1.11 4.19
C CYS A 2 7.35 -2.03 3.07
N THR A 3 6.72 -3.18 2.94
CA THR A 3 6.83 -4.09 1.79
C THR A 3 5.50 -4.19 1.08
N ALA A 4 5.49 -4.10 -0.25
CA ALA A 4 4.29 -4.34 -1.04
C ALA A 4 4.59 -5.24 -2.23
N ILE A 5 3.58 -6.02 -2.60
CA ILE A 5 3.50 -6.74 -3.87
C ILE A 5 2.21 -6.33 -4.57
N ILE A 6 2.35 -5.86 -5.81
CA ILE A 6 1.23 -5.56 -6.70
C ILE A 6 1.15 -6.68 -7.72
N TYR A 7 -0.07 -7.12 -8.03
CA TYR A 7 -0.35 -8.06 -9.10
C TYR A 7 -1.41 -7.50 -10.05
N ARG A 8 -1.27 -7.82 -11.33
CA ARG A 8 -2.19 -7.44 -12.40
C ARG A 8 -2.29 -8.53 -13.45
N ASN A 9 -3.52 -8.83 -13.85
CA ASN A 9 -3.87 -9.72 -14.94
C ASN A 9 -5.07 -9.10 -15.70
N PRO A 10 -4.78 -8.32 -16.77
CA PRO A 10 -5.82 -7.64 -17.55
C PRO A 10 -6.82 -8.62 -18.18
N ASP A 11 -6.35 -9.76 -18.68
CA ASP A 11 -7.18 -10.77 -19.35
C ASP A 11 -8.27 -11.33 -18.42
N ARG A 12 -7.93 -11.49 -17.14
CA ARG A 12 -8.85 -11.97 -16.11
C ARG A 12 -9.47 -10.85 -15.28
N LYS A 13 -9.18 -9.60 -15.63
CA LYS A 13 -9.61 -8.38 -14.92
C LYS A 13 -9.27 -8.41 -13.42
N ILE A 14 -8.13 -9.01 -13.07
CA ILE A 14 -7.63 -9.10 -11.69
C ILE A 14 -6.55 -8.04 -11.51
N PHE A 15 -6.64 -7.29 -10.42
CA PHE A 15 -5.49 -6.54 -9.91
C PHE A 15 -5.60 -6.37 -8.40
N GLY A 16 -4.47 -6.14 -7.75
CA GLY A 16 -4.47 -5.97 -6.31
C GLY A 16 -3.11 -5.68 -5.74
N ILE A 17 -3.10 -5.45 -4.44
CA ILE A 17 -1.91 -5.23 -3.64
C ILE A 17 -2.01 -6.03 -2.36
N ARG A 18 -0.85 -6.49 -1.88
CA ARG A 18 -0.68 -6.85 -0.48
C ARG A 18 0.46 -6.06 0.11
N PHE A 19 0.25 -5.53 1.31
CA PHE A 19 1.08 -4.49 1.90
C PHE A 19 1.34 -4.77 3.37
N ASN A 20 2.61 -5.04 3.71
CA ASN A 20 3.09 -5.03 5.09
C ASN A 20 3.45 -3.60 5.48
N ARG A 21 2.81 -3.10 6.53
CA ARG A 21 3.18 -1.83 7.16
C ARG A 21 4.19 -2.12 8.26
N ASP A 22 5.42 -1.64 8.10
CA ASP A 22 6.45 -1.66 9.14
C ASP A 22 6.53 -0.30 9.83
N GLU A 23 6.37 -0.32 11.14
CA GLU A 23 6.21 0.89 11.95
C GLU A 23 6.88 0.73 13.31
N SER A 24 7.18 1.85 13.96
CA SER A 24 7.70 1.85 15.32
C SER A 24 6.73 1.18 16.29
N VAL A 25 7.28 0.42 17.25
CA VAL A 25 6.52 -0.18 18.36
C VAL A 25 5.82 0.83 19.26
N LYS A 26 6.19 2.11 19.15
CA LYS A 26 5.60 3.22 19.91
C LYS A 26 4.37 3.83 19.23
N ARG A 27 4.13 3.52 17.95
CA ARG A 27 2.98 4.05 17.20
C ARG A 27 1.70 3.47 17.77
N LYS A 28 0.63 4.26 17.87
CA LYS A 28 -0.67 3.72 18.25
C LYS A 28 -1.16 2.69 17.23
N PRO A 29 -1.87 1.64 17.68
CA PRO A 29 -2.53 0.69 16.79
C PRO A 29 -3.40 1.39 15.76
N SER A 30 -3.51 0.78 14.58
CA SER A 30 -4.37 1.30 13.53
C SER A 30 -5.79 0.76 13.67
N SER A 31 -6.78 1.45 13.12
CA SER A 31 -8.11 0.84 13.01
C SER A 31 -8.08 -0.29 11.98
N VAL A 32 -9.02 -1.23 12.12
CA VAL A 32 -9.40 -2.11 11.01
C VAL A 32 -9.95 -1.28 9.84
N PRO A 33 -10.00 -1.83 8.60
CA PRO A 33 -10.58 -1.14 7.46
C PRO A 33 -12.02 -0.73 7.73
N THR A 34 -12.31 0.56 7.55
CA THR A 34 -13.65 1.12 7.73
C THR A 34 -14.02 1.97 6.52
N ARG A 35 -15.33 2.10 6.27
CA ARG A 35 -15.84 2.99 5.23
C ARG A 35 -15.76 4.44 5.71
N LEU A 36 -15.15 5.30 4.91
CA LEU A 36 -15.00 6.73 5.14
C LEU A 36 -15.57 7.51 3.96
N GLY A 37 -16.10 8.70 4.22
CA GLY A 37 -16.74 9.55 3.20
C GLY A 37 -18.27 9.43 3.17
N ASN A 38 -18.91 10.38 2.52
CA ASN A 38 -20.36 10.52 2.45
C ASN A 38 -20.85 10.38 1.01
N GLY A 39 -22.03 9.79 0.83
CA GLY A 39 -22.65 9.66 -0.49
C GLY A 39 -21.86 8.74 -1.44
N PRO A 40 -21.76 9.09 -2.75
CA PRO A 40 -21.18 8.21 -3.77
C PRO A 40 -19.65 8.16 -3.72
N THR A 41 -19.00 9.16 -3.12
CA THR A 41 -17.55 9.22 -2.95
C THR A 41 -17.18 8.70 -1.58
N PHE A 42 -16.59 7.52 -1.53
CA PHE A 42 -16.14 6.91 -0.29
C PHE A 42 -14.87 6.10 -0.51
N THR A 43 -14.22 5.76 0.59
CA THR A 43 -13.07 4.85 0.60
C THR A 43 -13.23 3.82 1.69
N ILE A 44 -12.61 2.66 1.51
CA ILE A 44 -12.38 1.69 2.57
C ILE A 44 -10.89 1.64 2.86
N ALA A 45 -10.53 1.96 4.09
CA ALA A 45 -9.13 2.04 4.53
C ALA A 45 -9.01 1.81 6.04
N PRO A 46 -7.90 1.22 6.52
CA PRO A 46 -7.51 1.35 7.92
C PRO A 46 -7.05 2.79 8.20
N LEU A 47 -7.15 3.24 9.45
CA LEU A 47 -6.70 4.56 9.89
C LEU A 47 -5.52 4.46 10.85
N ASP A 48 -4.53 5.33 10.66
CA ASP A 48 -3.40 5.48 11.57
C ASP A 48 -3.86 6.11 12.89
N GLY A 49 -3.52 5.47 14.01
CA GLY A 49 -3.99 5.87 15.35
C GLY A 49 -3.40 7.18 15.88
N ASP A 50 -2.30 7.68 15.30
CA ASP A 50 -1.65 8.91 15.77
C ASP A 50 -2.09 10.16 14.99
N TYR A 51 -2.25 10.06 13.68
CA TYR A 51 -2.51 11.22 12.82
C TYR A 51 -3.84 11.16 12.05
N GLY A 52 -4.62 10.08 12.15
CA GLY A 52 -5.94 9.96 11.52
C GLY A 52 -5.93 9.91 9.98
N GLY A 53 -4.74 9.79 9.37
CA GLY A 53 -4.56 9.49 7.96
C GLY A 53 -4.58 8.00 7.68
N THR A 54 -4.27 7.60 6.43
CA THR A 54 -4.12 6.20 6.05
C THR A 54 -2.88 5.97 5.19
N TRP A 55 -2.32 4.77 5.18
CA TRP A 55 -1.21 4.41 4.29
C TRP A 55 -1.66 3.60 3.07
N ILE A 56 -2.90 3.12 3.06
CA ILE A 56 -3.46 2.28 2.02
C ILE A 56 -4.99 2.32 2.05
N GLY A 57 -5.62 2.28 0.89
CA GLY A 57 -7.06 2.09 0.79
C GLY A 57 -7.50 1.92 -0.65
N VAL A 58 -8.80 1.73 -0.84
CA VAL A 58 -9.45 1.72 -2.15
C VAL A 58 -10.60 2.69 -2.15
N ASN A 59 -10.78 3.43 -3.25
CA ASN A 59 -11.88 4.39 -3.41
C ASN A 59 -13.07 3.80 -4.17
N SER A 60 -14.16 4.56 -4.19
CA SER A 60 -15.39 4.24 -4.94
C SER A 60 -15.19 4.13 -6.46
N SER A 61 -14.08 4.63 -6.99
CA SER A 61 -13.71 4.53 -8.41
C SER A 61 -12.86 3.31 -8.74
N LYS A 62 -12.71 2.37 -7.79
CA LYS A 62 -11.87 1.17 -7.90
C LYS A 62 -10.38 1.47 -8.07
N GLU A 63 -9.90 2.60 -7.57
CA GLU A 63 -8.48 2.90 -7.53
C GLU A 63 -7.94 2.58 -6.14
N ILE A 64 -6.86 1.83 -6.09
CA ILE A 64 -6.13 1.61 -4.84
C ILE A 64 -5.09 2.73 -4.72
N PHE A 65 -5.06 3.38 -3.56
CA PHE A 65 -3.96 4.27 -3.20
C PHE A 65 -3.16 3.67 -2.06
N CYS A 66 -1.84 3.77 -2.13
CA CYS A 66 -0.96 3.46 -1.01
C CYS A 66 0.28 4.35 -1.02
N LEU A 67 0.98 4.38 0.11
CA LEU A 67 2.16 5.23 0.28
C LEU A 67 3.35 4.49 0.85
N LEU A 68 4.50 4.70 0.22
CA LEU A 68 5.81 4.26 0.65
C LEU A 68 6.65 5.47 1.05
N ASN A 69 7.39 5.33 2.14
CA ASN A 69 8.34 6.37 2.55
C ASN A 69 9.54 6.37 1.59
N PHE A 70 10.09 7.55 1.27
CA PHE A 70 11.22 7.64 0.35
C PHE A 70 12.49 8.16 1.03
N TYR A 71 13.25 7.24 1.62
CA TYR A 71 14.40 7.57 2.48
C TYR A 71 15.72 7.80 1.74
N LYS A 72 15.72 7.88 0.40
CA LYS A 72 16.92 8.21 -0.40
C LYS A 72 17.24 9.71 -0.39
N ALA A 73 16.23 10.54 -0.14
CA ALA A 73 16.39 11.98 -0.06
C ALA A 73 17.00 12.38 1.29
N THR A 74 17.97 13.30 1.27
CA THR A 74 18.50 13.92 2.49
C THR A 74 17.34 14.49 3.30
N LEU A 75 17.12 13.96 4.50
CA LEU A 75 16.02 14.42 5.34
C LEU A 75 16.33 15.81 5.87
N LYS A 76 15.78 16.83 5.20
CA LYS A 76 15.62 18.14 5.81
C LYS A 76 14.71 17.97 7.03
N LEU A 77 15.16 18.42 8.20
CA LEU A 77 14.31 18.47 9.38
C LEU A 77 13.22 19.52 9.13
N LEU A 78 12.00 19.05 8.91
CA LEU A 78 10.83 19.91 8.74
C LEU A 78 10.33 20.36 10.11
N ARG A 79 9.89 21.63 10.19
CA ARG A 79 9.15 22.13 11.34
C ARG A 79 7.68 21.77 11.13
N ASN A 80 7.11 20.99 12.05
CA ASN A 80 5.71 20.53 12.00
C ASN A 80 5.35 19.79 10.70
N PRO A 81 5.98 18.64 10.39
CA PRO A 81 5.72 17.90 9.18
C PRO A 81 4.25 17.43 9.11
N THR A 82 3.63 17.58 7.94
CA THR A 82 2.29 17.05 7.67
C THR A 82 2.37 15.54 7.52
N SER A 83 1.41 14.83 8.12
CA SER A 83 1.29 13.38 7.94
C SER A 83 0.95 13.06 6.49
N ARG A 84 1.85 12.33 5.82
CA ARG A 84 1.64 11.79 4.47
C ARG A 84 0.36 10.96 4.35
N GLY A 85 -0.07 10.32 5.44
CA GLY A 85 -1.30 9.53 5.41
C GLY A 85 -2.57 10.37 5.23
N LEU A 86 -2.53 11.68 5.56
CA LEU A 86 -3.63 12.59 5.26
C LEU A 86 -3.74 12.83 3.76
N LEU A 87 -2.61 12.95 3.04
CA LEU A 87 -2.61 13.08 1.59
C LEU A 87 -3.23 11.85 0.91
N VAL A 88 -2.84 10.63 1.34
CA VAL A 88 -3.44 9.38 0.83
C VAL A 88 -4.95 9.39 1.02
N ARG A 89 -5.41 9.77 2.22
CA ARG A 89 -6.83 9.84 2.54
C ARG A 89 -7.57 10.85 1.65
N SER A 90 -7.02 12.03 1.43
CA SER A 90 -7.64 13.03 0.55
C SER A 90 -7.65 12.60 -0.91
N CYS A 91 -6.64 11.89 -1.40
CA CYS A 91 -6.68 11.28 -2.73
C CYS A 91 -7.76 10.19 -2.85
N LEU A 92 -7.88 9.32 -1.83
CA LEU A 92 -8.92 8.29 -1.78
C LEU A 92 -10.33 8.88 -1.75
N LEU A 93 -10.52 10.02 -1.09
CA LEU A 93 -11.79 10.75 -1.04
C LEU A 93 -12.00 11.68 -2.24
N ASN A 94 -11.09 11.67 -3.22
CA ASN A 94 -11.12 12.53 -4.40
C ASN A 94 -11.17 14.05 -4.06
N GLU A 95 -10.67 14.42 -2.87
CA GLU A 95 -10.50 15.81 -2.44
C GLU A 95 -9.25 16.42 -3.09
N VAL A 96 -8.24 15.58 -3.34
CA VAL A 96 -6.95 15.97 -3.94
C VAL A 96 -6.63 15.05 -5.10
N LYS A 97 -6.36 15.63 -6.26
CA LYS A 97 -5.84 14.91 -7.43
C LYS A 97 -4.32 14.95 -7.43
N PRO A 98 -3.61 13.81 -7.35
CA PRO A 98 -2.14 13.81 -7.30
C PRO A 98 -1.50 14.54 -8.48
N GLU A 99 -2.09 14.46 -9.68
CA GLU A 99 -1.62 15.13 -10.88
C GLU A 99 -1.71 16.67 -10.83
N SER A 100 -2.48 17.23 -9.91
CA SER A 100 -2.58 18.68 -9.72
C SER A 100 -1.60 19.25 -8.70
N LEU A 101 -0.92 18.39 -7.93
CA LEU A 101 0.02 18.80 -6.89
C LEU A 101 1.27 19.40 -7.52
N LYS A 102 1.77 20.45 -6.88
CA LYS A 102 3.06 21.08 -7.20
C LYS A 102 4.02 20.90 -6.02
N SER A 103 5.30 21.18 -6.24
CA SER A 103 6.32 21.07 -5.20
C SER A 103 5.99 21.93 -3.97
N GLU A 104 5.39 23.10 -4.17
CA GLU A 104 5.01 24.04 -3.10
C GLU A 104 3.95 23.45 -2.16
N ASP A 105 3.03 22.64 -2.69
CA ASP A 105 2.01 21.94 -1.90
C ASP A 105 2.62 20.86 -1.00
N LEU A 106 3.84 20.41 -1.33
CA LEU A 106 4.49 19.25 -0.74
C LEU A 106 5.64 19.60 0.24
N GLU A 107 5.98 20.88 0.39
CA GLU A 107 7.13 21.34 1.18
C GLU A 107 7.11 20.88 2.65
N ASN A 108 5.92 20.72 3.22
CA ASN A 108 5.73 20.26 4.61
C ASN A 108 5.63 18.74 4.74
N PHE A 109 5.73 17.98 3.65
CA PHE A 109 5.75 16.52 3.69
C PHE A 109 7.18 15.99 3.60
N TYR A 110 7.49 15.00 4.44
CA TYR A 110 8.69 14.20 4.23
C TYR A 110 8.60 13.45 2.88
N PRO A 111 9.74 13.18 2.22
CA PRO A 111 9.78 12.48 0.94
C PRO A 111 8.97 11.16 0.91
N PHE A 112 8.30 10.90 -0.20
CA PHE A 112 7.41 9.75 -0.37
C PHE A 112 7.25 9.30 -1.82
N LYS A 113 6.74 8.08 -1.98
CA LYS A 113 6.12 7.59 -3.21
C LYS A 113 4.65 7.33 -2.93
N LEU A 114 3.76 8.06 -3.58
CA LEU A 114 2.32 7.84 -3.56
C LEU A 114 1.97 7.03 -4.81
N LEU A 115 1.24 5.94 -4.62
CA LEU A 115 0.85 5.06 -5.70
C LEU A 115 -0.64 5.16 -5.94
N ARG A 116 -1.03 5.19 -7.22
CA ARG A 116 -2.38 4.96 -7.71
C ARG A 116 -2.37 3.71 -8.57
N ILE A 117 -3.07 2.67 -8.16
CA ILE A 117 -3.06 1.35 -8.82
C ILE A 117 -4.45 1.09 -9.37
N SER A 118 -4.50 0.79 -10.66
CA SER A 118 -5.68 0.32 -11.38
C SER A 118 -5.37 -0.97 -12.16
N LEU A 119 -6.39 -1.51 -12.84
CA LEU A 119 -6.24 -2.64 -13.73
C LEU A 119 -5.29 -2.35 -14.89
N GLU A 120 -5.23 -1.09 -15.34
CA GLU A 120 -4.44 -0.69 -16.51
C GLU A 120 -2.98 -0.41 -16.15
N LYS A 121 -2.74 0.25 -15.01
CA LYS A 121 -1.39 0.71 -14.64
C LYS A 121 -1.24 0.97 -13.15
N THR A 122 0.01 1.12 -12.74
CA THR A 122 0.42 1.71 -11.48
C THR A 122 1.07 3.06 -11.79
N GLU A 123 0.49 4.15 -11.32
CA GLU A 123 1.13 5.46 -11.35
C GLU A 123 1.83 5.71 -10.02
N VAL A 124 3.06 6.22 -10.10
CA VAL A 124 3.90 6.50 -8.94
C VAL A 124 4.27 7.97 -8.96
N PHE A 125 3.74 8.71 -8.00
CA PHE A 125 4.02 10.11 -7.74
C PHE A 125 5.12 10.21 -6.69
N ILE A 126 6.29 10.73 -7.07
CA ILE A 126 7.50 10.72 -6.27
C ILE A 126 7.80 12.15 -5.83
N TRP A 127 7.74 12.36 -4.52
CA TRP A 127 8.25 13.56 -3.86
C TRP A 127 9.59 13.26 -3.22
N ASP A 128 10.66 13.86 -3.73
CA ASP A 128 12.02 13.69 -3.20
C ASP A 128 12.41 14.76 -2.15
N GLY A 129 11.48 15.64 -1.76
CA GLY A 129 11.76 16.78 -0.89
C GLY A 129 12.13 18.07 -1.64
N LYS A 130 12.25 18.02 -2.97
CA LYS A 130 12.55 19.17 -3.83
C LYS A 130 11.76 19.15 -5.13
N ASN A 131 11.73 18.01 -5.81
CA ASN A 131 11.06 17.79 -7.08
C ASN A 131 9.90 16.83 -6.90
N PHE A 132 8.79 17.13 -7.57
CA PHE A 132 7.66 16.24 -7.71
C PHE A 132 7.63 15.68 -9.14
N THR A 133 7.71 14.35 -9.25
CA THR A 133 7.80 13.65 -10.54
C THR A 133 6.80 12.51 -10.59
N THR A 134 6.40 12.11 -11.80
CA THR A 134 5.46 11.00 -12.00
C THR A 134 6.03 10.00 -12.98
N THR A 135 5.83 8.72 -12.69
CA THR A 135 6.11 7.61 -13.62
C THR A 135 4.97 6.60 -13.58
N SER A 136 4.90 5.70 -14.56
CA SER A 136 3.86 4.68 -14.63
C SER A 136 4.39 3.34 -15.11
N TYR A 137 3.84 2.28 -14.55
CA TYR A 137 4.23 0.89 -14.78
C TYR A 137 3.01 0.05 -15.14
N THR A 138 3.16 -0.87 -16.09
CA THR A 138 2.10 -1.80 -16.52
C THR A 138 2.44 -3.25 -16.18
N ASP A 139 3.55 -3.49 -15.47
CA ASP A 139 4.06 -4.80 -15.13
C ASP A 139 3.03 -5.67 -14.40
N THR A 140 3.06 -6.97 -14.70
CA THR A 140 2.24 -8.00 -14.03
C THR A 140 2.48 -8.03 -12.53
N PHE A 141 3.75 -8.03 -12.12
CA PHE A 141 4.16 -8.01 -10.72
C PHE A 141 5.05 -6.80 -10.46
N GLN A 142 4.81 -6.09 -9.36
CA GLN A 142 5.70 -5.02 -8.90
C GLN A 142 5.94 -5.23 -7.41
N ILE A 143 7.22 -5.33 -7.04
CA ILE A 143 7.65 -5.45 -5.65
C ILE A 143 8.16 -4.10 -5.21
N LEU A 144 7.73 -3.64 -4.04
CA LEU A 144 8.12 -2.34 -3.52
C LEU A 144 8.57 -2.48 -2.07
N GLY A 145 9.67 -1.81 -1.73
CA GLY A 145 10.29 -1.82 -0.43
C GLY A 145 10.75 -0.43 -0.01
N SER A 146 10.46 -0.06 1.23
CA SER A 146 11.01 1.15 1.86
C SER A 146 11.56 0.85 3.24
N SER A 147 12.74 1.41 3.54
CA SER A 147 13.36 1.31 4.86
C SER A 147 14.09 2.60 5.23
N PHE A 148 13.91 3.04 6.47
CA PHE A 148 14.56 4.24 6.99
C PHE A 148 16.07 4.04 7.12
N THR A 149 16.48 2.88 7.65
CA THR A 149 17.90 2.59 7.92
C THR A 149 18.61 1.93 6.75
N GLN A 150 17.87 1.20 5.91
CA GLN A 150 18.46 0.47 4.78
C GLN A 150 18.29 1.20 3.43
N GLY A 151 17.50 2.28 3.40
CA GLY A 151 17.28 3.08 2.19
C GLY A 151 16.84 2.21 0.99
N ALA A 152 17.60 2.30 -0.10
CA ALA A 152 17.35 1.56 -1.33
C ALA A 152 17.58 0.04 -1.22
N ASN A 153 18.40 -0.42 -0.26
CA ASN A 153 18.70 -1.85 -0.12
C ASN A 153 17.46 -2.68 0.20
N ALA A 154 16.46 -2.09 0.89
CA ALA A 154 15.20 -2.77 1.16
C ALA A 154 14.40 -3.05 -0.12
N GLN A 155 14.40 -2.13 -1.09
CA GLN A 155 13.78 -2.36 -2.40
C GLN A 155 14.48 -3.53 -3.10
N ILE A 156 15.80 -3.43 -3.26
CA ILE A 156 16.62 -4.40 -3.99
C ILE A 156 16.49 -5.80 -3.37
N SER A 157 16.66 -5.90 -2.04
CA SER A 157 16.61 -7.19 -1.34
C SER A 157 15.26 -7.88 -1.51
N ARG A 158 14.15 -7.14 -1.44
CA ARG A 158 12.79 -7.70 -1.55
C ARG A 158 12.45 -8.08 -2.98
N GLU A 159 12.90 -7.32 -3.97
CA GLU A 159 12.79 -7.65 -5.39
C GLU A 159 13.55 -8.94 -5.72
N VAL A 160 14.85 -9.00 -5.40
CA VAL A 160 15.70 -10.18 -5.65
C VAL A 160 15.09 -11.41 -4.99
N MET A 161 14.72 -11.30 -3.72
CA MET A 161 14.15 -12.41 -2.98
C MET A 161 12.84 -12.91 -3.62
N PHE A 162 11.95 -12.01 -4.04
CA PHE A 162 10.74 -12.39 -4.77
C PHE A 162 11.06 -13.11 -6.09
N GLN A 163 11.97 -12.57 -6.89
CA GLN A 163 12.30 -13.15 -8.19
C GLN A 163 12.91 -14.55 -8.06
N GLU A 164 13.81 -14.75 -7.09
CA GLU A 164 14.50 -16.02 -6.91
C GLU A 164 13.64 -17.12 -6.29
N ASN A 165 12.67 -16.76 -5.44
CA ASN A 165 11.96 -17.74 -4.59
C ASN A 165 10.45 -17.81 -4.81
N TYR A 166 9.85 -16.81 -5.47
CA TYR A 166 8.39 -16.66 -5.55
C TYR A 166 7.87 -16.39 -6.96
N ALA A 167 8.72 -16.00 -7.92
CA ALA A 167 8.29 -15.79 -9.30
C ALA A 167 7.65 -17.06 -9.87
N LEU A 168 6.46 -16.89 -10.47
CA LEU A 168 5.71 -17.96 -11.11
C LEU A 168 5.93 -17.92 -12.62
N GLY A 169 6.02 -19.09 -13.25
CA GLY A 169 6.01 -19.22 -14.72
C GLY A 169 4.64 -19.03 -15.36
N PHE A 170 3.61 -18.68 -14.59
CA PHE A 170 2.24 -18.48 -15.05
C PHE A 170 1.54 -17.37 -14.26
N LEU A 171 0.44 -16.85 -14.80
CA LEU A 171 -0.38 -15.82 -14.16
C LEU A 171 -1.39 -16.46 -13.20
N PRO A 172 -1.29 -16.22 -11.87
CA PRO A 172 -2.23 -16.81 -10.92
C PRO A 172 -3.66 -16.27 -11.06
N ASP A 173 -4.64 -17.01 -10.54
CA ASP A 173 -5.94 -16.43 -10.21
C ASP A 173 -5.88 -15.63 -8.91
N VAL A 174 -7.04 -15.18 -8.42
CA VAL A 174 -7.14 -14.50 -7.12
C VAL A 174 -6.54 -15.38 -6.03
N ASP A 175 -6.97 -16.62 -5.87
CA ASP A 175 -6.50 -17.51 -4.80
C ASP A 175 -5.00 -17.81 -4.88
N GLY A 176 -4.49 -18.01 -6.09
CA GLY A 176 -3.06 -18.17 -6.37
C GLY A 176 -2.27 -16.92 -5.98
N PHE A 177 -2.77 -15.72 -6.29
CA PHE A 177 -2.15 -14.48 -5.87
C PHE A 177 -2.21 -14.30 -4.34
N LEU A 178 -3.33 -14.63 -3.71
CA LEU A 178 -3.49 -14.60 -2.24
C LEU A 178 -2.49 -15.55 -1.56
N LYS A 179 -2.27 -16.74 -2.11
CA LYS A 179 -1.30 -17.70 -1.58
C LYS A 179 0.15 -17.24 -1.79
N LEU A 180 0.47 -16.80 -3.01
CA LEU A 180 1.79 -16.28 -3.38
C LEU A 180 2.19 -15.11 -2.47
N SER A 181 1.32 -14.10 -2.38
CA SER A 181 1.56 -12.90 -1.59
C SER A 181 1.62 -13.20 -0.09
N LYS A 182 0.86 -14.19 0.43
CA LYS A 182 0.96 -14.65 1.83
C LYS A 182 2.37 -15.16 2.08
N ASN A 183 2.82 -16.13 1.28
CA ASN A 183 4.12 -16.77 1.46
C ASN A 183 5.28 -15.77 1.34
N PHE A 184 5.19 -14.80 0.42
CA PHE A 184 6.20 -13.76 0.26
C PHE A 184 6.22 -12.81 1.46
N LEU A 185 5.06 -12.27 1.86
CA LEU A 185 4.99 -11.25 2.92
C LEU A 185 5.12 -11.80 4.34
N THR A 186 5.08 -13.12 4.54
CA THR A 186 5.47 -13.77 5.80
C THR A 186 6.93 -14.24 5.79
N SER A 187 7.65 -14.05 4.69
CA SER A 187 9.01 -14.53 4.53
C SER A 187 10.01 -13.76 5.38
N HIS A 188 11.04 -14.48 5.78
CA HIS A 188 12.23 -13.98 6.45
C HIS A 188 13.49 -14.28 5.65
N LEU A 189 13.40 -14.59 4.36
CA LEU A 189 14.60 -14.84 3.57
C LEU A 189 15.38 -13.53 3.28
N PRO A 190 16.73 -13.59 3.26
CA PRO A 190 17.56 -14.74 3.66
C PRO A 190 17.64 -14.91 5.18
N GLU A 191 17.42 -13.84 5.96
CA GLU A 191 17.39 -13.86 7.42
C GLU A 191 16.29 -12.96 7.99
N LYS A 192 15.81 -13.31 9.20
CA LYS A 192 14.80 -12.55 9.92
C LYS A 192 15.40 -11.22 10.39
N GLY A 193 14.99 -10.10 9.81
CA GLY A 193 15.60 -8.82 10.15
C GLY A 193 14.99 -7.59 9.49
N ALA A 194 15.83 -6.58 9.27
CA ALA A 194 15.40 -5.28 8.75
C ALA A 194 15.08 -5.28 7.24
N LEU A 195 15.59 -6.25 6.49
CA LEU A 195 15.44 -6.36 5.05
C LEU A 195 14.34 -7.36 4.63
N SER A 196 13.94 -8.26 5.52
CA SER A 196 12.91 -9.26 5.22
C SER A 196 11.55 -8.60 4.89
N PRO A 197 10.70 -9.25 4.06
CA PRO A 197 9.36 -8.75 3.77
C PRO A 197 8.48 -8.62 5.00
N CYS A 198 8.50 -9.62 5.89
CA CYS A 198 8.01 -9.49 7.26
C CYS A 198 9.17 -9.01 8.11
N MET A 199 9.18 -7.72 8.42
CA MET A 199 10.32 -7.02 9.01
C MET A 199 10.31 -7.21 10.53
N HIS A 200 11.46 -7.58 11.11
CA HIS A 200 11.64 -7.67 12.57
C HIS A 200 12.87 -6.88 13.05
N ARG A 201 12.63 -5.94 13.96
CA ARG A 201 13.63 -5.26 14.79
C ARG A 201 13.03 -4.99 16.16
N ARG A 202 13.88 -4.58 17.10
CA ARG A 202 13.46 -4.25 18.46
C ARG A 202 12.63 -2.97 18.55
N ASP A 203 12.91 -1.99 17.70
CA ASP A 203 12.35 -0.63 17.75
C ASP A 203 11.23 -0.36 16.73
N ALA A 204 11.11 -1.22 15.73
CA ALA A 204 10.08 -1.21 14.69
C ALA A 204 9.87 -2.63 14.16
N HIS A 205 8.68 -2.94 13.66
CA HIS A 205 8.40 -4.22 13.00
C HIS A 205 7.17 -4.11 12.09
N THR A 206 6.87 -5.15 11.32
CA THR A 206 5.61 -5.23 10.56
C THR A 206 4.44 -5.29 11.54
N VAL A 207 3.70 -4.19 11.69
CA VAL A 207 2.58 -4.07 12.66
C VAL A 207 1.23 -4.47 12.09
N SER A 208 1.12 -4.55 10.76
CA SER A 208 -0.11 -4.98 10.10
C SER A 208 0.14 -5.36 8.65
N LYS A 209 -0.79 -6.14 8.10
CA LYS A 209 -0.88 -6.46 6.68
C LYS A 209 -2.25 -6.11 6.16
N THR A 210 -2.29 -5.32 5.09
CA THR A 210 -3.50 -5.03 4.35
C THR A 210 -3.42 -5.66 2.97
N GLU A 211 -4.50 -6.29 2.53
CA GLU A 211 -4.64 -6.86 1.21
C GLU A 211 -5.88 -6.28 0.55
N ILE A 212 -5.76 -5.90 -0.72
CA ILE A 212 -6.88 -5.41 -1.53
C ILE A 212 -6.77 -6.10 -2.88
N VAL A 213 -7.79 -6.89 -3.22
CA VAL A 213 -7.87 -7.56 -4.53
C VAL A 213 -9.18 -7.20 -5.19
N LEU A 214 -9.13 -6.85 -6.46
CA LEU A 214 -10.26 -6.58 -7.32
C LEU A 214 -10.28 -7.60 -8.45
N GLN A 215 -11.46 -8.15 -8.72
CA GLN A 215 -11.75 -8.95 -9.90
C GLN A 215 -13.10 -8.51 -10.45
N GLU A 216 -13.10 -7.90 -11.64
CA GLU A 216 -14.31 -7.32 -12.26
C GLU A 216 -15.02 -6.27 -11.36
N ASN A 217 -16.13 -6.67 -10.72
CA ASN A 217 -16.93 -5.87 -9.79
C ASN A 217 -16.87 -6.40 -8.35
N LYS A 218 -16.12 -7.48 -8.10
CA LYS A 218 -15.90 -8.02 -6.78
C LYS A 218 -14.58 -7.50 -6.24
N TYR A 219 -14.56 -7.34 -4.93
CA TYR A 219 -13.33 -6.96 -4.26
C TYR A 219 -13.37 -7.39 -2.82
N THR A 220 -12.16 -7.59 -2.33
CA THR A 220 -11.89 -8.22 -1.06
C THR A 220 -10.82 -7.40 -0.39
N ILE A 221 -11.08 -7.02 0.86
CA ILE A 221 -10.12 -6.34 1.70
C ILE A 221 -9.86 -7.22 2.91
N THR A 222 -8.62 -7.63 3.10
CA THR A 222 -8.23 -8.43 4.26
C THR A 222 -7.27 -7.62 5.10
N TYR A 223 -7.47 -7.64 6.42
CA TYR A 223 -6.61 -6.93 7.35
C TYR A 223 -6.17 -7.86 8.46
N GLN A 224 -4.85 -7.93 8.66
CA GLN A 224 -4.23 -8.61 9.79
C GLN A 224 -3.55 -7.55 10.64
N GLU A 225 -3.95 -7.45 11.90
CA GLU A 225 -3.16 -6.75 12.90
C GLU A 225 -2.02 -7.65 13.40
N GLY A 226 -0.89 -7.05 13.73
CA GLY A 226 0.31 -7.74 14.18
C GLY A 226 1.19 -8.25 13.05
N GLN A 227 2.26 -8.94 13.45
CA GLN A 227 3.25 -9.52 12.54
C GLN A 227 2.63 -10.71 11.79
N PRO A 228 2.52 -10.67 10.44
CA PRO A 228 1.80 -11.71 9.69
C PRO A 228 2.35 -13.13 9.83
N CYS A 229 3.62 -13.28 10.19
CA CYS A 229 4.27 -14.57 10.41
C CYS A 229 4.00 -15.18 11.80
N GLU A 230 3.53 -14.39 12.76
CA GLU A 230 3.33 -14.81 14.17
C GLU A 230 1.88 -14.64 14.63
N SER A 231 1.12 -13.76 14.00
CA SER A 231 -0.25 -13.41 14.41
C SER A 231 -1.26 -14.43 13.90
N SER A 232 -2.38 -14.59 14.62
CA SER A 232 -3.52 -15.38 14.18
C SER A 232 -4.04 -14.92 12.81
N GLU A 233 -4.76 -15.80 12.11
CA GLU A 233 -5.30 -15.51 10.78
C GLU A 233 -6.11 -14.19 10.77
N PRO A 234 -6.04 -13.43 9.66
CA PRO A 234 -6.60 -12.08 9.57
C PRO A 234 -8.11 -12.03 9.77
N GLY A 235 -8.56 -10.86 10.22
CA GLY A 235 -9.96 -10.48 10.03
C GLY A 235 -10.23 -10.33 8.53
N ILE A 236 -11.10 -11.18 8.00
CA ILE A 236 -11.51 -11.11 6.61
C ILE A 236 -12.68 -10.12 6.52
N PHE A 237 -12.43 -8.96 5.91
CA PHE A 237 -13.48 -7.98 5.61
C PHE A 237 -13.88 -8.14 4.14
N ASN A 238 -14.71 -9.14 3.88
CA ASN A 238 -15.30 -9.36 2.55
C ASN A 238 -16.34 -8.27 2.24
N LEU A 239 -15.87 -7.07 1.95
CA LEU A 239 -16.70 -5.98 1.49
C LEU A 239 -16.86 -6.13 -0.02
N THR A 240 -17.82 -6.96 -0.43
CA THR A 240 -18.27 -6.93 -1.83
C THR A 240 -19.21 -5.74 -1.98
N LEU A 241 -18.75 -4.62 -2.55
CA LEU A 241 -19.65 -3.54 -3.00
C LEU A 241 -20.18 -3.91 -4.41
N THR A 242 -21.01 -4.94 -4.44
CA THR A 242 -21.81 -5.29 -5.62
C THR A 242 -22.74 -4.16 -6.06
N ASN A 243 -22.88 -3.09 -5.28
CA ASN A 243 -23.73 -1.93 -5.58
C ASN A 243 -22.92 -0.65 -5.78
N PHE A 244 -22.32 -0.49 -6.97
CA PHE A 244 -21.98 0.82 -7.54
C PHE A 244 -23.04 1.32 -8.54
N HIS A 245 -24.15 0.58 -8.70
CA HIS A 245 -25.24 1.02 -9.55
C HIS A 245 -25.91 2.25 -8.95
N ARG A 246 -25.63 3.38 -9.60
CA ARG A 246 -26.45 4.59 -9.60
C ARG A 246 -27.88 4.19 -9.98
N THR A 247 -28.78 4.04 -9.01
CA THR A 247 -30.22 4.22 -9.30
C THR A 247 -30.45 5.72 -9.47
N ASN A 248 -30.10 6.24 -10.64
CA ASN A 248 -30.76 7.41 -11.18
C ASN A 248 -31.71 6.91 -12.26
N GLU A 249 -32.82 6.32 -11.83
CA GLU A 249 -34.03 6.21 -12.64
C GLU A 249 -35.20 6.67 -11.77
N LEU A 250 -35.50 7.97 -11.92
CA LEU A 250 -36.79 8.63 -12.13
C LEU A 250 -36.74 10.07 -11.61
#